data_AF-A0AAW0IMJ9-F1
#
_entry.id   AF-A0AAW0IMJ9-F1
#
_cell.length_a   1.000
_cell.length_b   1.000
_cell.length_c   1.000
_cell.angle_alpha   90.00
_cell.angle_beta   90.00
_cell.angle_gamma   90.00
#
_symmetry.space_group_name_H-M   'P 1'
#
loop_
_entity.id
_entity.type
_entity.pdbx_description
1 polymer ?
#
loop_
_entity_poly.entity_id
_entity_poly.type
_entity_poly.pdbx_seq_one_letter_code
_entity_poly.pdbx_strand_id
1 'polypeptide(L)'
;FLGFNADEPSDRLRNSLGRLSGRDFLSIFRFKTWWSTMWVGNSGPNLQMETQWVLFDVLEIRSYFIVIPIIEGSFRSALHPGSDRHVMICAESGSSQVKASLMQFLMCMCVKIYYH
;
A
#
# COMPACT_ATOMS: atom_id res chain seq x y z
N PHE A 1 2.25 8.10 12.96
CA PHE A 1 3.05 8.42 11.78
C PHE A 1 2.77 7.36 10.72
N LEU A 2 2.36 7.78 9.52
CA LEU A 2 2.25 6.90 8.36
C LEU A 2 3.55 7.08 7.58
N GLY A 3 4.46 6.13 7.72
CA GLY A 3 5.82 6.29 7.23
C GLY A 3 6.74 5.16 7.70
N PHE A 4 8.02 5.21 7.32
CA PHE A 4 9.05 4.26 7.75
C PHE A 4 9.90 4.96 8.78
N ASN A 5 10.14 4.29 9.90
CA ASN A 5 11.14 4.67 10.87
C ASN A 5 11.96 3.41 11.18
N ALA A 6 13.23 3.42 10.81
CA ALA A 6 14.15 2.34 11.05
C ALA A 6 15.34 2.85 11.85
N ASP A 7 15.79 2.07 12.82
CA ASP A 7 16.94 2.41 13.67
C ASP A 7 18.22 2.59 12.85
N GLU A 8 18.36 1.83 11.76
CA GLU A 8 19.49 1.89 10.84
C GLU A 8 19.02 2.20 9.41
N PRO A 9 19.76 3.03 8.63
CA PRO A 9 19.43 3.29 7.24
C PRO A 9 19.41 2.01 6.39
N SER A 10 18.36 1.85 5.57
CA SER A 10 18.19 0.69 4.70
C SER A 10 17.78 1.11 3.28
N ASP A 11 18.20 0.31 2.30
CA ASP A 11 17.72 0.38 0.91
C ASP A 11 16.36 -0.30 0.75
N ARG A 12 15.88 -0.98 1.79
CA ARG A 12 14.57 -1.61 1.88
C ARG A 12 13.93 -1.41 3.25
N LEU A 13 12.74 -0.83 3.27
CA LEU A 13 11.98 -0.56 4.49
C LEU A 13 10.61 -1.22 4.42
N ARG A 14 10.12 -1.70 5.55
CA ARG A 14 8.79 -2.31 5.69
C ARG A 14 8.12 -1.84 6.95
N ASN A 15 6.82 -1.59 6.87
CA ASN A 15 5.99 -1.19 8.00
C ASN A 15 4.59 -1.72 7.77
N SER A 16 3.85 -1.93 8.85
CA SER A 16 2.46 -2.33 8.74
C SER A 16 1.54 -1.11 8.69
N LEU A 17 0.54 -1.16 7.81
CA LEU A 17 -0.59 -0.23 7.80
C LEU A 17 -1.76 -0.72 8.68
N GLY A 18 -1.59 -1.85 9.36
CA GLY A 18 -2.61 -2.49 10.19
C GLY A 18 -3.20 -3.76 9.57
N ARG A 19 -4.16 -4.34 10.28
CA ARG A 19 -4.88 -5.55 9.85
C ARG A 19 -6.07 -5.19 8.98
N LEU A 20 -6.25 -5.96 7.91
CA LEU A 20 -7.41 -5.85 7.05
C LEU A 20 -8.26 -7.12 7.18
N SER A 21 -9.50 -6.96 7.61
CA SER A 21 -10.47 -8.06 7.74
C SER A 21 -11.89 -7.58 7.53
N GLY A 22 -12.62 -8.25 6.64
CA GLY A 22 -14.06 -8.04 6.45
C GLY A 22 -14.43 -6.73 5.73
N ARG A 23 -13.50 -6.14 4.97
CA ARG A 23 -13.77 -4.94 4.16
C ARG A 23 -13.40 -5.20 2.71
N ASP A 24 -14.41 -5.12 1.85
CA ASP A 24 -14.23 -5.31 0.42
C ASP A 24 -13.32 -4.24 -0.17
N PHE A 25 -12.46 -4.68 -1.09
CA PHE A 25 -11.56 -3.81 -1.79
C PHE A 25 -11.34 -4.24 -3.24
N LEU A 26 -11.05 -3.26 -4.09
CA LEU A 26 -10.46 -3.43 -5.40
C LEU A 26 -8.99 -2.99 -5.33
N SER A 27 -8.09 -3.73 -5.95
CA SER A 27 -6.67 -3.39 -6.00
C SER A 27 -6.09 -3.62 -7.38
N ILE A 28 -5.00 -2.91 -7.68
CA ILE A 28 -4.17 -3.16 -8.86
C ILE A 28 -2.78 -3.58 -8.39
N PHE A 29 -2.27 -4.68 -8.95
CA PHE A 29 -0.93 -5.17 -8.62
C PHE A 29 -0.11 -5.46 -9.89
N ARG A 30 1.21 -5.38 -9.76
CA ARG A 30 2.16 -5.69 -10.84
C ARG A 30 2.70 -7.10 -10.68
N PHE A 31 2.48 -7.95 -11.67
CA PHE A 31 3.05 -9.31 -11.69
C PHE A 31 4.20 -9.46 -12.69
N LYS A 32 4.40 -8.46 -13.57
CA LYS A 32 5.53 -8.33 -14.51
C LYS A 32 5.81 -6.85 -14.74
N THR A 33 7.04 -6.51 -15.18
CA THR A 33 7.51 -5.11 -15.28
C THR A 33 6.58 -4.20 -16.09
N TRP A 34 5.88 -4.71 -17.11
CA TRP A 34 4.95 -3.94 -17.94
C TRP A 34 3.48 -4.37 -17.85
N TRP A 35 3.11 -5.23 -16.90
CA TRP A 35 1.72 -5.71 -16.75
C TRP A 35 1.18 -5.46 -15.34
N SER A 36 -0.04 -4.90 -15.29
CA SER A 36 -0.85 -4.82 -14.08
C SER A 36 -2.18 -5.52 -14.30
N THR A 37 -2.75 -6.10 -13.25
CA THR A 37 -4.12 -6.63 -13.28
C THR A 37 -4.86 -6.27 -11.99
N MET A 38 -6.17 -6.43 -12.02
CA MET A 38 -7.03 -6.13 -10.90
C MET A 38 -7.26 -7.36 -10.02
N TRP A 39 -7.46 -7.11 -8.73
CA TRP A 39 -7.85 -8.13 -7.77
C TRP A 39 -8.85 -7.57 -6.77
N VAL A 40 -9.89 -8.36 -6.48
CA VAL A 40 -10.88 -8.06 -5.46
C VAL A 40 -10.67 -9.00 -4.28
N GLY A 41 -10.80 -8.47 -3.07
CA GLY A 41 -10.70 -9.25 -1.85
C GLY A 41 -11.36 -8.54 -0.69
N ASN A 42 -11.29 -9.16 0.48
CA ASN A 42 -11.90 -8.61 1.70
C ASN A 42 -11.01 -8.74 2.95
N SER A 43 -9.78 -9.20 2.78
CA SER A 43 -8.82 -9.40 3.87
C SER A 43 -7.38 -9.19 3.42
N GLY A 44 -6.48 -8.93 4.37
CA GLY A 44 -5.05 -8.72 4.12
C GLY A 44 -4.38 -9.83 3.29
N PRO A 45 -4.64 -11.13 3.54
CA PRO A 45 -4.08 -12.22 2.76
C PRO A 45 -4.59 -12.29 1.30
N ASN A 46 -5.70 -11.63 0.97
CA ASN A 46 -6.16 -11.54 -0.42
C ASN A 46 -5.37 -10.50 -1.22
N LEU A 47 -4.65 -9.60 -0.56
CA LEU A 47 -3.82 -8.61 -1.24
C LEU A 47 -2.70 -9.33 -2.00
N GLN A 48 -2.49 -8.92 -3.24
CA GLN A 48 -1.43 -9.50 -4.06
C GLN A 48 -0.10 -8.81 -3.76
N MET A 49 0.99 -9.52 -4.05
CA MET A 49 2.33 -8.91 -3.99
C MET A 49 2.43 -7.76 -4.97
N GLU A 50 3.20 -6.72 -4.60
CA GLU A 50 3.43 -5.55 -5.47
C GLU A 50 2.13 -4.80 -5.84
N THR A 51 1.15 -4.75 -4.93
CA THR A 51 -0.06 -3.94 -5.08
C THR A 51 0.30 -2.45 -5.10
N GLN A 52 -0.07 -1.77 -6.18
CA GLN A 52 0.24 -0.36 -6.44
C GLN A 52 -0.76 0.59 -5.80
N TRP A 53 -2.00 0.15 -5.62
CA TRP A 53 -3.03 0.88 -4.87
C TRP A 53 -4.17 -0.05 -4.51
N VAL A 54 -4.93 0.33 -3.49
CA VAL A 54 -6.13 -0.36 -3.04
C VAL A 54 -7.24 0.66 -2.78
N LEU A 55 -8.45 0.34 -3.25
CA LEU A 55 -9.67 1.10 -3.08
C LEU A 55 -10.62 0.29 -2.19
N PHE A 56 -10.86 0.77 -0.99
CA PHE A 56 -11.76 0.16 -0.03
C PHE A 56 -13.18 0.70 -0.18
N ASP A 57 -14.15 -0.18 -0.04
CA ASP A 57 -15.55 0.21 0.15
C ASP A 57 -15.80 0.57 1.63
N VAL A 58 -16.31 1.78 1.88
CA VAL A 58 -16.62 2.30 3.21
C VAL A 58 -18.10 2.64 3.30
N LEU A 59 -18.90 1.58 3.42
CA LEU A 59 -20.36 1.61 3.50
C LEU A 59 -20.89 2.53 4.58
N GLU A 60 -20.18 2.63 5.72
CA GLU A 60 -20.56 3.45 6.88
C GLU A 60 -20.73 4.93 6.52
N ILE A 61 -19.98 5.40 5.52
CA ILE A 61 -20.01 6.79 5.05
C ILE A 61 -20.37 6.89 3.56
N ARG A 62 -20.80 5.79 2.93
CA ARG A 62 -21.12 5.70 1.49
C ARG A 62 -20.01 6.31 0.62
N SER A 63 -18.77 5.94 0.91
CA SER A 63 -17.60 6.48 0.24
C SER A 63 -16.60 5.37 -0.06
N TYR A 64 -15.68 5.65 -0.96
CA TYR A 64 -14.50 4.81 -1.16
C TYR A 64 -13.28 5.46 -0.54
N PHE A 65 -12.38 4.64 0.00
CA PHE A 65 -11.11 5.11 0.52
C PHE A 65 -9.98 4.50 -0.30
N ILE A 66 -9.22 5.35 -1.00
CA ILE A 66 -8.06 4.89 -1.77
C ILE A 66 -6.77 5.10 -0.98
N VAL A 67 -5.94 4.07 -0.97
CA VAL A 67 -4.59 4.09 -0.43
C VAL A 67 -3.61 3.96 -1.59
N ILE A 68 -2.78 4.98 -1.78
CA ILE A 68 -1.71 4.99 -2.78
C ILE A 68 -0.37 5.14 -2.03
N PRO A 69 0.47 4.09 -2.02
CA PRO A 69 1.80 4.13 -1.44
C PRO A 69 2.72 4.95 -2.37
N ILE A 70 2.66 6.28 -2.27
CA ILE A 70 3.56 7.20 -2.98
C ILE A 70 4.70 7.57 -2.04
N ILE A 71 5.93 7.43 -2.52
CA ILE A 71 7.14 7.87 -1.83
C ILE A 71 7.85 8.93 -2.69
N GLU A 72 8.52 9.86 -2.01
CA GLU A 72 9.36 10.89 -2.64
C GLU A 72 10.82 10.43 -2.79
N GLY A 73 11.50 10.95 -3.81
CA GLY A 73 12.93 10.72 -4.04
C GLY A 73 13.24 9.41 -4.77
N SER A 74 14.31 8.73 -4.37
CA SER A 74 14.89 7.60 -5.09
C SER A 74 14.33 6.23 -4.70
N PHE A 75 13.14 6.19 -4.09
CA PHE A 75 12.51 4.95 -3.64
C PHE A 75 11.18 4.75 -4.35
N ARG A 76 10.86 3.48 -4.62
CA ARG A 76 9.51 3.06 -5.01
C ARG A 76 8.81 2.44 -3.80
N SER A 77 7.48 2.41 -3.83
CA SER A 77 6.70 1.64 -2.87
C SER A 77 5.57 0.83 -3.46
N ALA A 78 5.22 -0.21 -2.72
CA ALA A 78 4.07 -1.05 -2.99
C ALA A 78 3.49 -1.60 -1.68
N LEU A 79 2.25 -2.06 -1.76
CA LEU A 79 1.56 -2.79 -0.69
C LEU A 79 1.71 -4.29 -0.91
N HIS A 80 1.98 -5.00 0.18
CA HIS A 80 2.26 -6.43 0.19
C HIS A 80 1.37 -7.10 1.26
N PRO A 81 0.91 -8.35 1.05
CA PRO A 81 0.33 -9.13 2.11
C PRO A 81 1.37 -9.38 3.22
N GLY A 82 0.94 -9.22 4.47
CA GLY A 82 1.73 -9.50 5.67
C GLY A 82 1.23 -10.74 6.43
N SER A 83 1.96 -11.11 7.47
CA SER A 83 1.51 -12.12 8.45
C SER A 83 0.30 -11.61 9.24
N ASP A 84 -0.48 -12.53 9.80
CA ASP A 84 -1.65 -12.23 10.65
C ASP A 84 -2.61 -11.17 10.05
N ARG A 85 -2.83 -11.28 8.73
CA ARG A 85 -3.73 -10.41 7.93
C ARG A 85 -3.31 -8.95 7.87
N HIS A 86 -2.07 -8.62 8.22
CA HIS A 86 -1.55 -7.28 8.06
C HIS A 86 -1.39 -6.91 6.58
N VAL A 87 -1.60 -5.65 6.28
CA VAL A 87 -1.14 -5.03 5.03
C VAL A 87 0.19 -4.36 5.33
N MET A 88 1.20 -4.70 4.53
CA MET A 88 2.54 -4.15 4.66
C MET A 88 2.74 -3.12 3.56
N ILE A 89 3.31 -1.98 3.91
CA ILE A 89 3.89 -1.06 2.95
C ILE A 89 5.38 -1.31 2.88
N CYS A 90 5.90 -1.41 1.66
CA CYS A 90 7.30 -1.67 1.38
C CYS A 90 7.87 -0.49 0.59
N ALA A 91 9.03 0.02 0.99
CA ALA A 91 9.87 0.88 0.15
C ALA A 91 11.13 0.15 -0.25
N GLU A 92 11.61 0.43 -1.46
CA GLU A 92 12.94 0.03 -1.87
C GLU A 92 13.55 1.00 -2.88
N SER A 93 14.84 1.23 -2.80
CA SER A 93 15.59 2.06 -3.75
C SER A 93 16.16 1.25 -4.93
N GLY A 94 16.30 -0.08 -4.75
CA GLY A 94 16.97 -0.95 -5.72
C GLY A 94 18.50 -0.77 -5.75
N SER A 95 19.08 -0.05 -4.78
CA SER A 95 20.52 0.19 -4.69
C SER A 95 21.01 0.15 -3.25
N SER A 96 22.00 -0.69 -2.95
CA SER A 96 22.62 -0.78 -1.63
C SER A 96 23.34 0.50 -1.18
N GLN A 97 23.56 1.44 -2.10
CA GLN A 97 24.17 2.74 -1.83
C GLN A 97 23.14 3.82 -1.50
N VAL A 98 21.86 3.60 -1.82
CA VAL A 98 20.78 4.57 -1.60
C VAL A 98 19.93 4.06 -0.44
N LYS A 99 20.19 4.59 0.75
CA LYS A 99 19.56 4.17 2.01
C LYS A 99 18.86 5.33 2.69
N ALA A 100 17.79 5.02 3.42
CA ALA A 100 17.08 5.97 4.26
C ALA A 100 16.66 5.30 5.59
N SER A 101 16.63 6.07 6.68
CA SER A 101 16.10 5.64 7.99
C SER A 101 14.69 6.16 8.25
N LEU A 102 14.34 7.30 7.65
CA LEU A 102 13.02 7.93 7.77
C LEU A 102 12.46 8.24 6.39
N MET A 103 11.21 7.86 6.15
CA MET A 103 10.47 8.26 4.96
C MET A 103 9.01 8.54 5.31
N GLN A 104 8.48 9.64 4.79
CA GLN A 104 7.06 9.95 4.84
C GLN A 104 6.39 9.42 3.57
N PHE A 105 5.22 8.81 3.73
CA PHE A 105 4.42 8.36 2.59
C PHE A 105 2.99 8.08 3.02
N LEU A 106 2.20 7.79 1.99
CA LEU A 106 0.77 7.52 1.98
C LEU A 106 -0.03 8.76 1.60
N MET A 107 -0.35 8.83 0.31
CA MET A 107 -1.51 9.61 -0.09
C MET A 107 -2.75 8.73 0.14
N CYS A 108 -3.61 9.21 1.02
CA CYS A 108 -4.94 8.66 1.22
C CYS A 108 -5.96 9.68 0.74
N MET A 109 -6.94 9.23 -0.03
CA MET A 109 -8.05 10.08 -0.47
C MET A 109 -9.37 9.38 -0.22
N CYS A 110 -10.32 10.11 0.38
CA CYS A 110 -11.71 9.67 0.47
C CYS A 110 -12.45 10.19 -0.76
N VAL A 111 -13.09 9.30 -1.51
CA VAL A 111 -13.84 9.61 -2.72
C VAL A 111 -15.30 9.31 -2.48
N LYS A 112 -16.16 10.32 -2.59
CA LYS A 112 -17.62 10.15 -2.63
C LYS A 112 -18.08 10.21 -4.07
N ILE A 113 -18.77 9.17 -4.51
CA ILE A 113 -19.44 9.15 -5.81
C ILE A 113 -20.90 9.55 -5.55
N TYR A 114 -21.32 10.69 -6.09
CA TYR A 114 -22.70 11.11 -6.09
C TYR A 114 -23.32 10.75 -7.44
N TYR A 115 -24.43 10.02 -7.41
CA TYR A 115 -25.26 9.82 -8.59
C TYR A 115 -26.31 10.94 -8.63
N HIS A 116 -26.41 11.62 -9.76
CA HIS A 116 -27.48 12.58 -10.07
C HIS A 116 -28.74 11.86 -10.54
#